data_AF-A0A3N0YSA2-F1
#
_entry.id   AF-A0A3N0YSA2-F1
#
_cell.length_a   1.000
_cell.length_b   1.000
_cell.length_c   1.000
_cell.angle_alpha   90.00
_cell.angle_beta   90.00
_cell.angle_gamma   90.00
#
_symmetry.space_group_name_H-M   'P 1'
#
loop_
_entity.id
_entity.type
_entity.pdbx_description
1 polymer ?
#
loop_
_entity_poly.entity_id
_entity_poly.type
_entity_poly.pdbx_seq_one_letter_code
_entity_poly.pdbx_strand_id
1 'polypeptide(L)' 'MSRYLSFRPHARPDEPLFITEERKAMSRSWFAARLHMVCKSCGLSQEQYTTHSFRIGAATTAASVTTIPTLKARYVHP' A
#
# COMPACT_ATOMS: atom_id res chain seq x y z
N MET A 1 12.55 8.59 -8.41
CA MET A 1 12.48 9.11 -7.01
C MET A 1 11.01 9.34 -6.66
N SER A 2 10.50 8.91 -5.50
CA SER A 2 9.06 8.92 -5.18
C SER A 2 8.47 10.35 -5.17
N ARG A 3 7.49 10.65 -6.03
CA ARG A 3 6.78 11.96 -6.12
C ARG A 3 6.25 12.44 -4.76
N TYR A 4 5.95 11.53 -3.85
CA TYR A 4 5.52 11.90 -2.50
C TYR A 4 6.63 12.57 -1.68
N LEU A 5 7.89 12.12 -1.83
CA LEU A 5 9.02 12.70 -1.10
C LEU A 5 9.38 14.11 -1.59
N SER A 6 9.11 14.46 -2.85
CA SER A 6 9.31 15.84 -3.32
C SER A 6 8.36 16.84 -2.63
N PHE A 7 7.24 16.38 -2.09
CA PHE A 7 6.35 17.19 -1.24
C PHE A 7 6.79 17.20 0.24
N ARG A 8 7.84 16.45 0.59
CA ARG A 8 8.42 16.42 1.95
C ARG A 8 9.92 16.74 1.92
N PRO A 9 10.31 17.97 1.53
CA PRO A 9 11.72 18.35 1.37
C PRO A 9 12.54 18.27 2.67
N HIS A 10 11.90 18.30 3.83
CA HIS A 10 12.53 18.21 5.14
C HIS A 10 12.24 16.88 5.87
N ALA A 11 11.81 15.84 5.15
CA ALA A 11 11.59 14.52 5.76
C ALA A 11 12.90 13.99 6.36
N ARG A 12 12.87 13.65 7.64
CA ARG A 12 14.02 13.03 8.29
C ARG A 12 13.93 11.50 8.21
N PRO A 13 15.06 10.77 8.22
CA PRO A 13 15.06 9.31 8.18
C PRO A 13 14.32 8.64 9.35
N ASP A 14 14.24 9.32 10.50
CA ASP A 14 13.55 8.87 11.72
C ASP A 14 12.05 9.17 11.72
N GLU A 15 11.55 9.91 10.73
CA GLU A 15 10.13 10.23 10.63
C GLU A 15 9.34 9.14 9.90
N PRO A 16 8.05 8.94 10.24
CA PRO A 16 7.16 8.09 9.48
C PRO A 16 7.15 8.50 8.00
N LEU A 17 7.25 7.52 7.09
CA LEU A 17 7.18 7.79 5.64
C LEU A 17 5.82 8.39 5.26
N PHE A 18 4.73 7.81 5.75
CA PHE A 18 3.38 8.31 5.47
C PHE A 18 2.85 9.12 6.66
N ILE A 19 2.51 10.37 6.39
CA ILE A 19 1.91 11.28 7.36
C ILE A 19 0.51 11.69 6.90
N THR A 20 -0.35 12.00 7.85
CA THR A 20 -1.67 12.56 7.58
C THR A 20 -1.57 14.06 7.31
N GLU A 21 -2.68 14.68 6.86
CA GLU A 21 -2.78 16.14 6.71
C GLU A 21 -2.45 16.90 8.02
N GLU A 22 -2.63 16.26 9.17
CA GLU A 22 -2.30 16.81 10.49
C GLU A 22 -0.81 16.62 10.86
N ARG A 23 0.03 16.17 9.93
CA ARG A 23 1.45 15.81 10.15
C ARG A 23 1.68 14.72 11.20
N LYS A 24 0.69 13.87 11.44
CA LYS A 24 0.82 12.69 12.32
C LYS A 24 1.17 11.46 11.52
N ALA A 25 1.78 10.46 12.17
CA ALA A 25 1.98 9.15 11.57
C ALA A 25 0.63 8.58 11.09
N MET A 26 0.59 8.06 9.86
CA MET A 26 -0.62 7.47 9.32
C MET A 26 -0.99 6.21 10.11
N SER A 27 -2.19 6.20 10.71
CA SER A 27 -2.71 5.03 11.41
C SER A 27 -3.42 4.05 10.47
N ARG A 28 -3.63 2.82 10.94
CA ARG A 28 -4.43 1.81 10.23
C ARG A 28 -5.87 2.29 10.00
N SER A 29 -6.51 2.91 10.99
CA SER A 29 -7.89 3.40 10.87
C SER A 29 -8.00 4.55 9.87
N TRP A 30 -7.01 5.44 9.84
CA TRP A 30 -6.92 6.51 8.85
C TRP A 30 -6.86 5.93 7.44
N PHE A 31 -5.96 4.95 7.22
CA PHE A 31 -5.83 4.29 5.92
C PHE A 31 -7.11 3.56 5.51
N ALA A 32 -7.73 2.79 6.41
CA ALA A 32 -8.96 2.07 6.15
C ALA A 32 -10.09 3.01 5.73
N ALA A 33 -10.26 4.15 6.40
CA ALA A 33 -11.24 5.16 6.02
C ALA A 33 -11.01 5.69 4.60
N ARG A 34 -9.74 5.94 4.21
CA ARG A 34 -9.41 6.40 2.84
C ARG A 34 -9.67 5.32 1.80
N LEU A 35 -9.31 4.07 2.10
CA LEU A 35 -9.62 2.94 1.23
C LEU A 35 -11.14 2.80 1.01
N HIS A 36 -11.94 2.91 2.07
CA HIS A 36 -13.40 2.84 1.95
C HIS A 36 -13.97 3.98 1.09
N MET A 37 -13.44 5.20 1.20
CA MET A 37 -13.87 6.31 0.34
C MET A 37 -13.58 6.01 -1.13
N VAL A 38 -12.41 5.47 -1.44
CA VAL A 38 -12.04 5.10 -2.81
C VAL A 38 -12.92 3.96 -3.32
N CYS A 39 -13.13 2.89 -2.54
CA CYS A 39 -14.03 1.80 -2.92
C CYS A 39 -15.44 2.31 -3.25
N LYS A 40 -15.99 3.21 -2.42
CA LYS A 40 -17.29 3.84 -2.68
C LYS A 40 -17.30 4.64 -3.98
N SER A 41 -16.25 5.43 -4.25
CA SER A 41 -16.16 6.17 -5.51
C SER A 41 -16.09 5.27 -6.75
N CYS A 42 -15.61 4.04 -6.59
CA CYS A 42 -15.56 3.03 -7.64
C CYS A 42 -16.85 2.18 -7.73
N GLY A 43 -17.89 2.49 -6.94
CA GLY A 43 -19.13 1.69 -6.90
C GLY A 43 -18.99 0.34 -6.18
N LEU A 44 -17.92 0.14 -5.40
CA LEU A 44 -17.68 -1.07 -4.63
C LEU A 44 -18.32 -0.97 -3.23
N SER A 45 -18.87 -2.07 -2.73
CA SER A 45 -19.45 -2.12 -1.38
C SER A 45 -18.36 -2.00 -0.31
N GLN A 46 -18.47 -0.97 0.53
CA GLN A 46 -17.51 -0.72 1.61
C GLN A 46 -17.49 -1.85 2.65
N GLU A 47 -18.58 -2.60 2.80
CA GLU A 47 -18.71 -3.71 3.75
C GLU A 47 -17.92 -4.95 3.30
N GLN A 48 -17.69 -5.08 1.99
CA GLN A 48 -17.03 -6.24 1.39
C GLN A 48 -15.51 -6.04 1.25
N TYR A 49 -15.03 -4.80 1.23
CA TYR A 49 -13.63 -4.46 0.97
C TYR A 49 -12.95 -3.82 2.18
N THR A 50 -12.21 -4.64 2.92
CA THR A 50 -11.40 -4.21 4.06
C THR A 50 -9.94 -3.94 3.63
N THR A 51 -9.15 -3.36 4.55
CA THR A 51 -7.68 -3.31 4.39
C THR A 51 -7.06 -4.69 4.14
N HIS A 52 -7.67 -5.76 4.67
CA HIS A 52 -7.18 -7.12 4.43
C HIS A 52 -7.46 -7.57 2.99
N SER A 53 -8.66 -7.29 2.47
CA SER A 53 -9.04 -7.55 1.08
C SER A 53 -8.08 -6.86 0.10
N PHE A 54 -7.67 -5.62 0.40
CA PHE A 54 -6.67 -4.89 -0.38
C PHE A 54 -5.33 -5.64 -0.46
N ARG A 55 -4.82 -6.14 0.68
CA ARG A 55 -3.57 -6.91 0.72
C ARG A 55 -3.69 -8.22 -0.05
N ILE A 56 -4.82 -8.94 0.06
CA ILE A 56 -5.07 -10.17 -0.69
C ILE A 56 -5.02 -9.87 -2.19
N GLY A 57 -5.75 -8.87 -2.67
CA GLY A 57 -5.77 -8.48 -4.08
C GLY A 57 -4.38 -8.11 -4.61
N ALA A 58 -3.60 -7.36 -3.82
CA ALA A 58 -2.22 -7.02 -4.19
C ALA A 58 -1.33 -8.27 -4.29
N ALA A 59 -1.44 -9.22 -3.36
CA ALA A 59 -0.67 -10.45 -3.39
C ALA A 59 -1.07 -11.35 -4.57
N THR A 60 -2.37 -11.53 -4.82
CA THR A 60 -2.88 -12.29 -5.97
C THR A 60 -2.43 -11.67 -7.29
N THR A 61 -2.49 -10.34 -7.41
CA THR A 61 -2.03 -9.63 -8.60
C THR A 61 -0.51 -9.76 -8.78
N ALA A 62 0.27 -9.64 -7.70
CA ALA A 62 1.71 -9.85 -7.76
C ALA A 62 2.06 -11.30 -8.19
N ALA A 63 1.31 -12.28 -7.70
CA ALA A 63 1.48 -13.68 -8.10
C ALA A 63 1.13 -13.91 -9.57
N SER A 64 0.08 -13.28 -10.10
CA SER A 64 -0.33 -13.45 -11.50
C SER A 64 0.65 -12.83 -12.50
N VAL A 65 1.38 -11.78 -12.11
CA VAL A 65 2.42 -11.16 -12.96
C VAL A 65 3.80 -11.81 -12.80
N THR A 66 4.00 -12.64 -11.77
CA THR A 66 5.27 -13.33 -11.54
C THR A 66 5.29 -14.61 -12.37
N THR A 67 6.05 -14.64 -13.47
CA THR A 67 6.27 -15.87 -14.23
C THR A 67 7.19 -16.81 -13.45
N ILE A 68 6.97 -18.12 -13.59
CA ILE A 68 7.69 -19.21 -12.89
C ILE A 68 9.24 -19.12 -12.92
N PRO A 69 9.92 -18.56 -13.95
CA PRO A 69 11.40 -18.45 -13.93
C PRO A 69 11.93 -17.55 -12.80
N THR A 70 11.16 -16.54 -12.39
CA THR A 70 11.57 -15.56 -11.36
C THR A 70 11.57 -16.13 -9.93
N LEU A 71 10.80 -17.19 -9.67
CA LEU A 71 10.75 -17.83 -8.34
C LEU A 71 11.96 -18.73 -8.08
N LYS A 72 12.50 -19.40 -9.12
CA LYS A 72 13.72 -20.21 -8.98
C LYS A 72 14.97 -19.38 -8.75
N ALA A 73 15.08 -18.20 -9.38
CA ALA A 73 16.26 -17.35 -9.23
C ALA A 73 16.44 -16.76 -7.82
N ARG A 74 15.37 -16.67 -7.01
CA ARG A 74 15.44 -16.18 -5.62
C ARG A 74 15.77 -17.25 -4.57
N TYR A 75 15.70 -18.53 -4.92
CA TYR A 75 15.95 -19.65 -4.01
C TYR A 75 17.35 -20.27 -4.16
N VAL A 76 18.15 -19.82 -5.12
CA VAL A 76 19.49 -20.35 -5.37
C VAL A 76 20.53 -19.27 -5.08
N HIS A 77 20.75 -18.97 -3.80
CA HIS A 77 22.04 -18.50 -3.29
C HIS A 77 22.15 -18.87 -1.79
N PRO A 78 22.99 -19.84 -1.41
CA PRO A 78 23.48 -20.01 -0.03
C PRO A 78 24.45 -18.90 0.37
#